data_AF-A0A970ATH6-F1
#
_entry.id   AF-A0A970ATH6-F1
#
_cell.length_a   1.000
_cell.length_b   1.000
_cell.length_c   1.000
_cell.angle_alpha   90.00
_cell.angle_beta   90.00
_cell.angle_gamma   90.00
#
_symmetry.space_group_name_H-M   'P 1'
#
loop_
_entity.id
_entity.type
_entity.pdbx_description
1 polymer ?
#
loop_
_entity_poly.entity_id
_entity_poly.type
_entity_poly.pdbx_seq_one_letter_code
_entity_poly.pdbx_strand_id
1 'polypeptide(L)'
;MAEQNANTSTTKALFIINPSGNNINNSTYLNGSFVIKNNSTNGEKINKVTIDLSTSIFPDLVFDPDGVAGDPVAKGFTPNSQGGTGLVSGNFIKLRDDGYDALEIYFNDFNPGETFTFSADVDPTSVRGLPQPGPQDSASVSGLELTGSTITVDFDNNATYTGQTYRIPGTLDGSQAVIKSNLPPKLTVEVLGLSSLPTVVSELNQTVRISGNPGEQVALLVVEAGLFLDDYDGFKIDPFEANSAIGVEENFTTIGLNGFVDIPITLKKSKSEGGINHIVAVAKDSEGNTGLLSDVQIIQIQSASTPDPDPNPDPDPNPDPDPTPNIIRINAGGNAYTDVNGNLWSADQYFTGGGTYSSKASISNTEDDKLYQTERWTTNLSYAVPVTNGDYKVTLKFVELYWDSAAKRSFDLSAEGQLVLDDLDIFTQAGGKNIALDKSFNVTVSDGTLNLDFLTNSDNAKLAAIEIIGGSVPNPDPDPNPEPNPTSNIIRINAGGTAYTDTNGNLWKADQYFDGGLTYSTNADIFKTEEDKLYQTERWAENLGYDIPVIDGNYKVNLHFAEIYFNDFNQRYLMYL
;
A
#
# COMPACT_ATOMS: atom_id res chain seq x y z
N MET A 1 6.80 26.31 46.37
CA MET A 1 8.15 26.53 45.83
C MET A 1 9.06 25.47 46.39
N ALA A 2 9.11 24.31 45.74
CA ALA A 2 10.22 23.37 45.86
C ALA A 2 10.84 23.36 44.47
N GLU A 3 11.99 24.01 44.33
CA GLU A 3 12.78 23.96 43.10
C GLU A 3 13.13 22.49 42.82
N GLN A 4 12.56 21.93 41.75
CA GLN A 4 13.20 20.81 41.08
C GLN A 4 14.51 21.34 40.51
N ASN A 5 15.61 21.14 41.24
CA ASN A 5 16.93 21.12 40.63
C ASN A 5 16.92 20.00 39.58
N ALA A 6 16.65 20.36 38.33
CA ALA A 6 16.86 19.47 37.19
C ALA A 6 18.35 19.07 37.21
N ASN A 7 18.61 17.83 37.58
CA ASN A 7 19.94 17.26 37.67
C ASN A 7 20.46 17.14 36.23
N THR A 8 21.15 18.16 35.74
CA THR A 8 21.73 18.17 34.40
C THR A 8 22.73 17.01 34.29
N SER A 9 22.51 16.11 33.33
CA SER A 9 23.37 14.93 33.18
C SER A 9 24.81 15.38 32.89
N THR A 10 25.73 15.03 33.78
CA THR A 10 27.16 15.35 33.65
C THR A 10 27.85 14.43 32.65
N THR A 11 27.37 13.20 32.49
CA THR A 11 27.81 12.26 31.45
C THR A 11 26.89 12.42 30.24
N LYS A 12 27.45 12.86 29.09
CA LYS A 12 26.66 13.06 27.87
C LYS A 12 27.52 13.09 26.60
N ALA A 13 26.92 12.67 25.50
CA ALA A 13 27.50 12.79 24.16
C ALA A 13 26.52 13.50 23.21
N LEU A 14 27.06 14.05 22.12
CA LEU A 14 26.28 14.54 20.99
C LEU A 14 26.69 13.74 19.75
N PHE A 15 25.70 13.19 19.06
CA PHE A 15 25.83 12.53 17.79
C PHE A 15 25.15 13.36 16.71
N ILE A 16 25.78 13.53 15.55
CA ILE A 16 25.25 14.32 14.44
C ILE A 16 25.47 13.54 13.14
N ILE A 17 24.44 13.50 12.30
CA ILE A 17 24.51 13.10 10.90
C ILE A 17 24.19 14.36 10.10
N ASN A 18 25.20 15.00 9.51
CA ASN A 18 25.03 16.22 8.74
C ASN A 18 26.09 16.28 7.64
N PRO A 19 25.84 15.64 6.49
CA PRO A 19 26.70 15.78 5.31
C PRO A 19 26.75 17.26 4.90
N SER A 20 27.94 17.79 4.65
CA SER A 20 28.13 19.23 4.46
C SER A 20 27.27 19.79 3.31
N GLY A 21 26.52 20.86 3.60
CA GLY A 21 25.59 21.49 2.66
C GLY A 21 24.27 21.72 3.37
N ASN A 22 23.29 22.30 2.68
CA ASN A 22 21.91 22.32 3.15
C ASN A 22 21.06 21.90 1.95
N ASN A 23 21.29 20.66 1.51
CA ASN A 23 20.71 20.08 0.31
C ASN A 23 20.14 18.72 0.69
N ILE A 24 18.86 18.50 0.43
CA ILE A 24 18.17 17.27 0.84
C ILE A 24 18.78 16.01 0.21
N ASN A 25 19.38 16.13 -0.98
CA ASN A 25 20.08 15.03 -1.67
C ASN A 25 21.58 14.95 -1.29
N ASN A 26 21.97 15.38 -0.10
CA ASN A 26 23.35 15.19 0.38
C ASN A 26 23.55 13.75 0.87
N SER A 27 24.80 13.27 0.88
CA SER A 27 25.11 11.88 1.18
C SER A 27 26.09 11.71 2.36
N THR A 28 25.85 10.72 3.20
CA THR A 28 26.77 10.26 4.26
C THR A 28 28.13 9.81 3.73
N TYR A 29 28.22 9.51 2.43
CA TYR A 29 29.47 9.24 1.72
C TYR A 29 30.45 10.43 1.82
N LEU A 30 29.96 11.66 1.95
CA LEU A 30 30.81 12.85 2.08
C LEU A 30 31.63 12.82 3.37
N ASN A 31 32.83 13.41 3.35
CA ASN A 31 33.71 13.39 4.52
C ASN A 31 33.11 14.19 5.69
N GLY A 32 33.16 13.61 6.89
CA GLY A 32 32.72 14.25 8.12
C GLY A 32 31.20 14.28 8.30
N SER A 33 30.45 13.49 7.52
CA SER A 33 28.99 13.40 7.62
C SER A 33 28.52 12.92 8.99
N PHE A 34 29.28 12.05 9.65
CA PHE A 34 29.01 11.63 11.02
C PHE A 34 29.96 12.33 11.99
N VAL A 35 29.42 12.88 13.06
CA VAL A 35 30.16 13.58 14.12
C VAL A 35 29.76 13.06 15.49
N ILE A 36 30.75 12.69 16.28
CA ILE A 36 30.59 12.29 17.68
C ILE A 36 31.34 13.29 18.54
N LYS A 37 30.72 13.81 19.59
CA LYS A 37 31.35 14.69 20.57
C LYS A 37 31.13 14.14 21.97
N ASN A 38 32.20 14.05 22.75
CA ASN A 38 32.08 13.82 24.18
C ASN A 38 31.81 15.15 24.87
N ASN A 39 30.57 15.37 25.30
CA ASN A 39 30.14 16.60 25.96
C ASN A 39 30.02 16.42 27.48
N SER A 40 30.61 15.35 28.04
CA SER A 40 30.60 15.12 29.48
C SER A 40 31.33 16.25 30.20
N THR A 41 30.90 16.56 31.42
CA THR A 41 31.43 17.69 32.20
C THR A 41 32.17 17.26 33.46
N ASN A 42 32.22 15.97 33.77
CA ASN A 42 32.82 15.43 34.98
C ASN A 42 33.94 14.41 34.70
N GLY A 43 34.52 14.47 33.49
CA GLY A 43 35.72 13.71 33.13
C GLY A 43 35.47 12.36 32.46
N GLU A 44 34.21 11.94 32.32
CA GLU A 44 33.85 10.65 31.74
C GLU A 44 34.27 10.55 30.28
N LYS A 45 34.92 9.44 29.92
CA LYS A 45 35.37 9.13 28.56
C LYS A 45 34.35 8.27 27.84
N ILE A 46 34.29 8.37 26.51
CA ILE A 46 33.53 7.44 25.67
C ILE A 46 34.43 6.24 25.34
N ASN A 47 33.93 5.03 25.61
CA ASN A 47 34.61 3.78 25.27
C ASN A 47 34.05 3.13 24.00
N LYS A 48 32.74 3.25 23.78
CA LYS A 48 32.07 2.65 22.63
C LYS A 48 30.89 3.49 22.19
N VAL A 49 30.67 3.56 20.88
CA VAL A 49 29.45 4.07 20.28
C VAL A 49 28.88 3.00 19.35
N THR A 50 27.60 2.68 19.52
CA THR A 50 26.84 1.82 18.61
C THR A 50 25.82 2.67 17.90
N ILE A 51 25.83 2.63 16.57
CA ILE A 51 24.89 3.31 15.68
C ILE A 51 24.01 2.24 15.06
N ASP A 52 22.70 2.34 15.21
CA ASP A 52 21.72 1.38 14.69
C ASP A 52 20.72 2.10 13.79
N LEU A 53 20.79 1.82 12.49
CA LEU A 53 19.99 2.44 11.44
C LEU A 53 18.62 1.77 11.29
N SER A 54 18.44 0.55 11.81
CA SER A 54 17.18 -0.21 11.70
C SER A 54 15.99 0.45 12.39
N THR A 55 16.23 1.46 13.24
CA THR A 55 15.19 2.24 13.91
C THR A 55 14.92 3.59 13.24
N SER A 56 15.57 3.87 12.10
CA SER A 56 15.33 5.11 11.37
C SER A 56 13.92 5.13 10.75
N ILE A 57 13.46 6.31 10.35
CA ILE A 57 12.12 6.49 9.78
C ILE A 57 11.97 5.79 8.43
N PHE A 58 13.08 5.49 7.75
CA PHE A 58 13.08 4.68 6.52
C PHE A 58 13.61 3.28 6.87
N PRO A 59 12.79 2.23 6.67
CA PRO A 59 13.09 0.90 7.22
C PRO A 59 14.29 0.22 6.54
N ASP A 60 14.59 0.57 5.28
CA ASP A 60 15.51 -0.19 4.43
C ASP A 60 16.85 0.49 4.15
N LEU A 61 17.28 1.35 5.07
CA LEU A 61 18.61 1.96 5.03
C LEU A 61 19.63 1.09 5.76
N VAL A 62 20.71 0.73 5.07
CA VAL A 62 21.80 -0.09 5.61
C VAL A 62 23.16 0.55 5.32
N PHE A 63 24.13 0.33 6.20
CA PHE A 63 25.52 0.62 5.86
C PHE A 63 25.94 -0.31 4.72
N ASP A 64 26.47 0.26 3.64
CA ASP A 64 26.94 -0.49 2.46
C ASP A 64 28.45 -0.32 2.25
N PRO A 65 29.29 -0.98 3.07
CA PRO A 65 30.73 -0.83 2.96
C PRO A 65 31.32 -1.45 1.68
N ASP A 66 30.56 -2.31 1.00
CA ASP A 66 31.02 -3.15 -0.11
C ASP A 66 30.33 -2.83 -1.45
N GLY A 67 29.31 -1.96 -1.46
CA GLY A 67 28.55 -1.56 -2.66
C GLY A 67 27.67 -2.68 -3.21
N VAL A 68 27.10 -3.49 -2.32
CA VAL A 68 26.32 -4.70 -2.65
C VAL A 68 24.88 -4.58 -2.21
N ALA A 69 24.61 -3.84 -1.15
CA ALA A 69 23.29 -3.72 -0.56
C ALA A 69 22.42 -2.72 -1.33
N GLY A 70 23.03 -1.62 -1.79
CA GLY A 70 22.45 -0.56 -2.59
C GLY A 70 23.16 -0.39 -3.92
N ASP A 71 23.62 0.82 -4.22
CA ASP A 71 24.27 1.09 -5.49
C ASP A 71 25.73 0.56 -5.49
N PRO A 72 26.39 0.39 -6.65
CA PRO A 72 27.74 -0.19 -6.72
C PRO A 72 28.86 0.66 -6.10
N VAL A 73 28.57 1.88 -5.65
CA VAL A 73 29.50 2.72 -4.89
C VAL A 73 29.58 2.19 -3.48
N ALA A 74 30.79 2.23 -2.93
CA ALA A 74 31.06 1.65 -1.63
C ALA A 74 31.96 2.55 -0.82
N LYS A 75 31.62 2.70 0.47
CA LYS A 75 32.49 3.31 1.45
C LYS A 75 32.33 2.66 2.81
N GLY A 76 33.32 1.86 3.18
CA GLY A 76 33.45 1.38 4.55
C GLY A 76 33.70 2.50 5.57
N PHE A 77 33.79 2.10 6.84
CA PHE A 77 34.06 3.00 7.95
C PHE A 77 35.35 3.80 7.71
N THR A 78 35.20 5.11 7.45
CA THR A 78 36.29 6.00 7.07
C THR A 78 36.45 7.14 8.08
N PRO A 79 37.32 7.00 9.09
CA PRO A 79 37.67 8.09 9.99
C PRO A 79 38.22 9.30 9.22
N ASN A 80 37.64 10.48 9.43
CA ASN A 80 38.05 11.71 8.75
C ASN A 80 38.85 12.63 9.68
N SER A 81 38.47 12.74 10.95
CA SER A 81 39.22 13.47 11.98
C SER A 81 39.11 12.76 13.32
N GLN A 82 40.25 12.37 13.88
CA GLN A 82 40.27 11.55 15.10
C GLN A 82 40.42 12.35 16.39
N GLY A 83 40.87 13.61 16.35
CA GLY A 83 40.84 14.51 17.51
C GLY A 83 41.56 14.05 18.80
N GLY A 84 42.41 13.01 18.75
CA GLY A 84 43.02 12.42 19.96
C GLY A 84 42.18 11.35 20.66
N THR A 85 41.01 11.00 20.11
CA THR A 85 39.98 10.13 20.74
C THR A 85 40.40 8.68 21.04
N GLY A 86 41.60 8.27 20.65
CA GLY A 86 42.07 6.91 20.88
C GLY A 86 41.23 5.86 20.15
N LEU A 87 40.81 6.14 18.91
CA LEU A 87 40.07 5.19 18.06
C LEU A 87 40.80 3.84 18.02
N VAL A 88 40.08 2.78 18.35
CA VAL A 88 40.57 1.40 18.36
C VAL A 88 40.11 0.66 17.11
N SER A 89 38.82 0.66 16.82
CA SER A 89 38.23 -0.04 15.67
C SER A 89 36.83 0.50 15.35
N GLY A 90 36.37 0.22 14.13
CA GLY A 90 34.97 0.35 13.72
C GLY A 90 34.54 -0.96 13.05
N ASN A 91 33.44 -1.56 13.52
CA ASN A 91 32.97 -2.87 13.07
C ASN A 91 31.51 -2.77 12.66
N PHE A 92 31.23 -3.07 11.39
CA PHE A 92 29.85 -3.29 10.95
C PHE A 92 29.32 -4.58 11.56
N ILE A 93 28.10 -4.53 12.08
CA ILE A 93 27.41 -5.62 12.77
C ILE A 93 25.94 -5.66 12.32
N LYS A 94 25.22 -6.73 12.68
CA LYS A 94 23.82 -6.96 12.25
C LYS A 94 23.68 -6.95 10.73
N LEU A 95 24.26 -7.97 10.08
CA LEU A 95 24.14 -8.18 8.64
C LEU A 95 22.65 -8.28 8.25
N ARG A 96 22.23 -7.47 7.28
CA ARG A 96 20.88 -7.46 6.71
C ARG A 96 20.97 -7.09 5.24
N ASP A 97 20.35 -7.91 4.39
CA ASP A 97 20.23 -7.64 2.96
C ASP A 97 21.57 -7.23 2.32
N ASP A 98 22.62 -8.01 2.59
CA ASP A 98 23.99 -7.79 2.09
C ASP A 98 24.68 -6.49 2.55
N GLY A 99 24.00 -5.68 3.37
CA GLY A 99 24.56 -4.56 4.13
C GLY A 99 24.50 -4.81 5.64
N TYR A 100 24.57 -3.73 6.43
CA TYR A 100 24.59 -3.83 7.89
C TYR A 100 23.68 -2.79 8.54
N ASP A 101 22.83 -3.22 9.47
CA ASP A 101 21.98 -2.30 10.24
C ASP A 101 22.77 -1.44 11.23
N ALA A 102 23.95 -1.90 11.66
CA ALA A 102 24.65 -1.23 12.74
C ALA A 102 26.18 -1.18 12.59
N LEU A 103 26.77 -0.18 13.24
CA LEU A 103 28.21 0.06 13.34
C LEU A 103 28.59 0.28 14.80
N GLU A 104 29.54 -0.51 15.30
CA GLU A 104 30.18 -0.27 16.60
C GLU A 104 31.56 0.37 16.43
N ILE A 105 31.82 1.42 17.18
CA ILE A 105 33.09 2.15 17.17
C ILE A 105 33.66 2.14 18.58
N TYR A 106 34.91 1.69 18.71
CA TYR A 106 35.59 1.52 19.99
C TYR A 106 36.68 2.59 20.16
N PHE A 107 36.80 3.13 21.36
CA PHE A 107 37.75 4.17 21.74
C PHE A 107 38.42 3.81 23.07
N ASN A 108 39.66 4.29 23.28
CA ASN A 108 40.38 4.12 24.55
C ASN A 108 40.80 5.45 25.20
N ASP A 109 40.58 6.59 24.53
CA ASP A 109 40.96 7.90 25.05
C ASP A 109 40.04 9.03 24.56
N PHE A 110 38.74 8.78 24.40
CA PHE A 110 37.80 9.80 23.92
C PHE A 110 37.35 10.71 25.07
N ASN A 111 38.16 11.72 25.37
CA ASN A 111 38.00 12.63 26.50
C ASN A 111 36.90 13.69 26.28
N PRO A 112 36.35 14.27 27.35
CA PRO A 112 35.48 15.45 27.27
C PRO A 112 36.05 16.58 26.41
N GLY A 113 35.22 17.15 25.54
CA GLY A 113 35.57 18.24 24.63
C GLY A 113 36.17 17.80 23.30
N GLU A 114 36.52 16.52 23.14
CA GLU A 114 37.03 16.00 21.89
C GLU A 114 35.90 15.76 20.87
N THR A 115 36.28 15.64 19.61
CA THR A 115 35.36 15.38 18.50
C THR A 115 35.97 14.34 17.57
N PHE A 116 35.18 13.33 17.22
CA PHE A 116 35.49 12.34 16.21
C PHE A 116 34.57 12.55 15.01
N THR A 117 35.12 12.53 13.80
CA THR A 117 34.31 12.56 12.57
C THR A 117 34.67 11.42 11.64
N PHE A 118 33.66 10.88 10.96
CA PHE A 118 33.83 9.83 9.97
C PHE A 118 32.77 9.93 8.86
N SER A 119 32.94 9.08 7.86
CA SER A 119 32.02 8.90 6.75
C SER A 119 31.90 7.42 6.44
N ALA A 120 30.76 7.03 5.89
CA ALA A 120 30.44 5.67 5.47
C ALA A 120 29.32 5.76 4.43
N ASP A 121 29.24 4.75 3.57
CA ASP A 121 28.09 4.58 2.70
C ASP A 121 26.91 4.09 3.49
N VAL A 122 25.76 4.67 3.17
CA VAL A 122 24.46 4.20 3.62
C VAL A 122 23.57 4.29 2.41
N ASP A 123 22.93 3.18 2.09
CA ASP A 123 22.04 3.09 0.94
C ASP A 123 20.69 2.52 1.34
N PRO A 124 19.61 2.90 0.63
CA PRO A 124 18.39 2.11 0.63
C PRO A 124 18.63 0.81 -0.14
N THR A 125 18.18 -0.32 0.41
CA THR A 125 18.36 -1.59 -0.29
C THR A 125 17.52 -1.68 -1.57
N SER A 126 16.47 -0.88 -1.70
CA SER A 126 15.59 -0.86 -2.89
C SER A 126 16.30 -0.49 -4.19
N VAL A 127 17.42 0.24 -4.14
CA VAL A 127 18.19 0.64 -5.34
C VAL A 127 19.31 -0.35 -5.67
N ARG A 128 19.28 -1.56 -5.10
CA ARG A 128 20.32 -2.56 -5.28
C ARG A 128 20.72 -2.77 -6.74
N GLY A 129 22.00 -2.59 -7.02
CA GLY A 129 22.58 -2.82 -8.35
C GLY A 129 22.18 -1.80 -9.41
N LEU A 130 21.49 -0.72 -9.04
CA LEU A 130 21.21 0.41 -9.93
C LEU A 130 22.44 1.31 -10.09
N PRO A 131 22.54 2.09 -11.17
CA PRO A 131 23.64 3.04 -11.33
C PRO A 131 23.65 4.10 -10.22
N GLN A 132 24.84 4.49 -9.75
CA GLN A 132 25.00 5.54 -8.74
C GLN A 132 24.49 6.91 -9.23
N PRO A 133 23.95 7.78 -8.35
CA PRO A 133 23.59 7.52 -6.96
C PRO A 133 22.14 7.03 -6.83
N GLY A 134 21.76 6.01 -7.60
CA GLY A 134 20.38 5.61 -7.79
C GLY A 134 19.55 6.59 -8.65
N PRO A 135 18.37 6.16 -9.12
CA PRO A 135 17.38 7.04 -9.74
C PRO A 135 17.07 8.29 -8.92
N GLN A 136 17.09 9.46 -9.54
CA GLN A 136 16.84 10.76 -8.88
C GLN A 136 17.63 11.02 -7.58
N ASP A 137 18.87 10.53 -7.50
CA ASP A 137 19.74 10.61 -6.32
C ASP A 137 19.28 9.78 -5.11
N SER A 138 18.53 8.70 -5.33
CA SER A 138 17.93 7.93 -4.24
C SER A 138 18.89 7.20 -3.31
N ALA A 139 20.12 6.94 -3.72
CA ALA A 139 21.20 6.44 -2.87
C ALA A 139 21.94 7.57 -2.11
N SER A 140 21.54 8.84 -2.28
CA SER A 140 22.11 9.95 -1.50
C SER A 140 21.42 10.08 -0.14
N VAL A 141 21.80 9.19 0.78
CA VAL A 141 21.20 9.14 2.13
C VAL A 141 21.84 10.19 3.05
N SER A 142 21.02 11.00 3.72
CA SER A 142 21.46 12.03 4.65
C SER A 142 21.00 11.75 6.09
N GLY A 143 21.27 12.70 6.99
CA GLY A 143 20.74 12.66 8.34
C GLY A 143 19.21 12.75 8.41
N LEU A 144 18.54 13.36 7.43
CA LEU A 144 17.08 13.46 7.43
C LEU A 144 16.43 12.08 7.30
N GLU A 145 16.84 11.30 6.29
CA GLU A 145 16.42 9.91 6.08
C GLU A 145 16.75 9.05 7.31
N LEU A 146 17.90 9.30 7.94
CA LEU A 146 18.37 8.58 9.12
C LEU A 146 17.81 9.12 10.45
N THR A 147 16.79 9.98 10.43
CA THR A 147 16.03 10.37 11.62
C THR A 147 15.49 9.12 12.32
N GLY A 148 15.60 9.03 13.65
CA GLY A 148 15.16 7.88 14.44
C GLY A 148 16.22 6.81 14.68
N SER A 149 17.38 6.88 14.00
CA SER A 149 18.51 5.99 14.25
C SER A 149 18.90 5.98 15.72
N THR A 150 19.05 4.79 16.29
CA THR A 150 19.34 4.61 17.72
C THR A 150 20.83 4.67 17.95
N ILE A 151 21.26 5.59 18.82
CA ILE A 151 22.66 5.78 19.19
C ILE A 151 22.84 5.38 20.64
N THR A 152 23.69 4.39 20.88
CA THR A 152 24.05 3.94 22.24
C THR A 152 25.51 4.27 22.51
N VAL A 153 25.79 4.86 23.67
CA VAL A 153 27.14 5.27 24.08
C VAL A 153 27.48 4.65 25.43
N ASP A 154 28.58 3.89 25.45
CA ASP A 154 29.17 3.34 26.67
C ASP A 154 30.31 4.23 27.14
N PHE A 155 30.27 4.62 28.41
CA PHE A 155 31.26 5.45 29.06
C PHE A 155 32.18 4.63 29.97
N ASP A 156 33.34 5.19 30.32
CA ASP A 156 34.35 4.57 31.18
C ASP A 156 33.94 4.38 32.64
N ASN A 157 32.89 5.08 33.08
CA ASN A 157 32.27 4.88 34.39
C ASN A 157 31.22 3.74 34.40
N ASN A 158 31.12 2.94 33.33
CA ASN A 158 30.12 1.90 33.10
C ASN A 158 28.68 2.42 32.90
N ALA A 159 28.49 3.72 32.67
CA ALA A 159 27.20 4.22 32.23
C ALA A 159 27.00 3.88 30.75
N THR A 160 25.80 3.42 30.42
CA THR A 160 25.34 3.24 29.05
C THR A 160 24.07 4.05 28.87
N TYR A 161 24.06 4.93 27.88
CA TYR A 161 22.90 5.73 27.54
C TYR A 161 22.57 5.59 26.07
N THR A 162 21.30 5.78 25.75
CA THR A 162 20.76 5.69 24.40
C THR A 162 19.98 6.96 24.08
N GLY A 163 20.05 7.40 22.83
CA GLY A 163 19.20 8.45 22.27
C GLY A 163 18.86 8.14 20.81
N GLN A 164 17.90 8.86 20.25
CA GLN A 164 17.53 8.71 18.83
C GLN A 164 17.77 10.02 18.09
N THR A 165 18.21 9.91 16.84
CA THR A 165 18.43 11.09 16.00
C THR A 165 17.11 11.77 15.67
N TYR A 166 17.12 13.10 15.67
CA TYR A 166 16.03 13.92 15.20
C TYR A 166 16.58 15.08 14.39
N ARG A 167 15.78 15.61 13.46
CA ARG A 167 16.20 16.68 12.56
C ARG A 167 16.90 17.83 13.29
N ILE A 168 18.02 18.30 12.73
CA ILE A 168 18.65 19.55 13.18
C ILE A 168 17.75 20.71 12.70
N PRO A 169 17.26 21.57 13.61
CA PRO A 169 16.34 22.63 13.22
C PRO A 169 16.89 23.52 12.10
N GLY A 170 16.14 23.63 11.01
CA GLY A 170 16.49 24.47 9.85
C GLY A 170 17.38 23.82 8.79
N THR A 171 17.88 22.60 9.01
CA THR A 171 18.61 21.85 7.96
C THR A 171 17.66 21.04 7.08
N LEU A 172 18.00 20.82 5.82
CA LEU A 172 17.22 19.94 4.93
C LEU A 172 17.61 18.47 5.05
N ASP A 173 18.78 18.19 5.62
CA ASP A 173 19.52 16.93 5.48
C ASP A 173 20.18 16.46 6.79
N GLY A 174 20.16 17.29 7.83
CA GLY A 174 20.83 17.00 9.10
C GLY A 174 19.91 16.39 10.16
N SER A 175 20.42 15.43 10.94
CA SER A 175 19.84 14.98 12.21
C SER A 175 20.88 14.87 13.32
N GLN A 176 20.44 14.88 14.58
CA GLN A 176 21.29 14.80 15.76
C GLN A 176 20.60 14.11 16.93
N ALA A 177 21.38 13.57 17.85
CA ALA A 177 20.91 13.02 19.11
C ALA A 177 21.82 13.48 20.25
N VAL A 178 21.22 13.84 21.40
CA VAL A 178 21.96 13.96 22.65
C VAL A 178 21.79 12.67 23.43
N ILE A 179 22.90 12.05 23.84
CA ILE A 179 22.91 10.77 24.53
C ILE A 179 23.22 11.04 26.00
N LYS A 180 22.21 10.91 26.87
CA LYS A 180 22.31 11.14 28.31
C LYS A 180 21.22 10.38 29.07
N SER A 181 21.33 10.37 30.40
CA SER A 181 20.24 9.92 31.28
C SER A 181 19.03 10.85 31.20
N ASN A 182 17.84 10.32 31.52
CA ASN A 182 16.60 11.08 31.67
C ASN A 182 16.19 11.91 30.42
N LEU A 183 16.38 11.33 29.23
CA LEU A 183 15.78 11.91 28.03
C LEU A 183 14.24 11.93 28.15
N PRO A 184 13.57 12.92 27.54
CA PRO A 184 12.11 12.92 27.46
C PRO A 184 11.58 11.58 26.91
N PRO A 185 10.49 11.04 27.49
CA PRO A 185 9.95 9.76 27.08
C PRO A 185 9.34 9.81 25.67
N LYS A 186 9.08 8.63 25.11
CA LYS A 186 8.40 8.47 23.83
C LYS A 186 6.98 9.05 23.89
N LEU A 187 6.63 9.87 22.92
CA LEU A 187 5.28 10.43 22.75
C LEU A 187 4.35 9.45 22.02
N THR A 188 3.04 9.60 22.22
CA THR A 188 2.03 8.95 21.38
C THR A 188 1.58 9.91 20.29
N VAL A 189 1.61 9.44 19.04
CA VAL A 189 1.17 10.21 17.87
C VAL A 189 0.04 9.45 17.19
N GLU A 190 -1.03 10.16 16.87
CA GLU A 190 -2.22 9.64 16.20
C GLU A 190 -2.60 10.62 15.08
N VAL A 191 -3.02 10.10 13.92
CA VAL A 191 -3.63 10.92 12.88
C VAL A 191 -5.15 10.78 12.97
N LEU A 192 -5.81 11.84 13.42
CA LEU A 192 -7.23 11.80 13.77
C LEU A 192 -8.09 11.49 12.55
N GLY A 193 -9.01 10.54 12.72
CA GLY A 193 -9.91 10.09 11.65
C GLY A 193 -9.37 8.91 10.85
N LEU A 194 -8.13 8.47 11.09
CA LEU A 194 -7.54 7.28 10.48
C LEU A 194 -7.43 6.16 11.52
N SER A 195 -8.02 5.00 11.24
CA SER A 195 -8.09 3.87 12.18
C SER A 195 -6.96 2.84 12.02
N SER A 196 -6.22 2.89 10.91
CA SER A 196 -5.08 2.01 10.64
C SER A 196 -4.01 2.77 9.88
N LEU A 197 -2.76 2.58 10.27
CA LEU A 197 -1.57 3.11 9.61
C LEU A 197 -0.54 1.99 9.44
N PRO A 198 0.23 1.95 8.34
CA PRO A 198 0.21 2.89 7.21
C PRO A 198 -1.08 2.86 6.38
N THR A 199 -1.43 3.96 5.68
CA THR A 199 -2.63 4.03 4.84
C THR A 199 -2.48 4.98 3.65
N VAL A 200 -3.38 4.86 2.68
CA VAL A 200 -3.55 5.80 1.57
C VAL A 200 -4.72 6.75 1.88
N VAL A 201 -4.58 8.04 1.54
CA VAL A 201 -5.65 9.04 1.68
C VAL A 201 -5.77 9.93 0.45
N SER A 202 -6.98 10.42 0.18
CA SER A 202 -7.25 11.46 -0.82
C SER A 202 -7.27 12.87 -0.22
N GLU A 203 -7.75 13.01 1.02
CA GLU A 203 -7.74 14.30 1.74
C GLU A 203 -6.32 14.66 2.19
N LEU A 204 -5.84 15.81 1.75
CA LEU A 204 -4.48 16.26 2.05
C LEU A 204 -4.37 16.88 3.44
N ASN A 205 -5.44 17.49 3.95
CA ASN A 205 -5.43 18.12 5.26
C ASN A 205 -5.71 17.07 6.33
N GLN A 206 -4.71 16.83 7.16
CA GLN A 206 -4.78 15.87 8.25
C GLN A 206 -4.65 16.62 9.59
N THR A 207 -5.13 16.01 10.67
CA THR A 207 -4.89 16.52 12.03
C THR A 207 -4.12 15.50 12.83
N VAL A 208 -2.92 15.86 13.26
CA VAL A 208 -2.07 15.00 14.08
C VAL A 208 -2.27 15.35 15.55
N ARG A 209 -2.69 14.38 16.34
CA ARG A 209 -2.73 14.47 17.79
C ARG A 209 -1.44 13.93 18.38
N ILE A 210 -0.78 14.76 19.19
CA ILE A 210 0.37 14.37 20.00
C ILE A 210 -0.07 14.34 21.46
N SER A 211 0.06 13.18 22.10
CA SER A 211 -0.28 13.00 23.52
C SER A 211 0.98 12.85 24.35
N GLY A 212 1.03 13.57 25.48
CA GLY A 212 2.20 13.67 26.36
C GLY A 212 1.84 14.38 27.67
N ASN A 213 2.86 14.82 28.42
CA ASN A 213 2.60 15.51 29.69
C ASN A 213 2.20 16.98 29.44
N PRO A 214 1.20 17.53 30.16
CA PRO A 214 0.85 18.94 30.06
C PRO A 214 2.06 19.88 30.26
N GLY A 215 2.23 20.84 29.35
CA GLY A 215 3.33 21.81 29.38
C GLY A 215 4.63 21.33 28.73
N GLU A 216 4.71 20.07 28.28
CA GLU A 216 5.86 19.53 27.56
C GLU A 216 6.02 20.20 26.20
N GLN A 217 7.22 20.66 25.87
CA GLN A 217 7.53 21.17 24.53
C GLN A 217 7.71 19.99 23.58
N VAL A 218 7.11 20.08 22.39
CA VAL A 218 7.16 19.01 21.40
C VAL A 218 7.50 19.57 20.02
N ALA A 219 8.12 18.72 19.20
CA ALA A 219 8.34 18.97 17.78
C ALA A 219 7.69 17.84 16.98
N LEU A 220 6.91 18.21 15.96
CA LEU A 220 6.34 17.31 14.97
C LEU A 220 7.13 17.48 13.68
N LEU A 221 7.66 16.38 13.14
CA LEU A 221 8.31 16.31 11.85
C LEU A 221 7.39 15.62 10.86
N VAL A 222 7.25 16.21 9.68
CA VAL A 222 6.60 15.60 8.51
C VAL A 222 7.62 15.57 7.38
N VAL A 223 8.02 14.38 6.96
CA VAL A 223 8.93 14.16 5.83
C VAL A 223 8.10 13.66 4.66
N GLU A 224 8.07 14.45 3.58
CA GLU A 224 7.63 13.94 2.29
C GLU A 224 8.74 13.07 1.72
N ALA A 225 8.40 11.86 1.32
CA ALA A 225 9.29 10.87 0.76
C ALA A 225 8.69 10.26 -0.52
N GLY A 226 9.55 9.59 -1.28
CA GLY A 226 9.17 8.86 -2.49
C GLY A 226 10.02 7.63 -2.72
N LEU A 227 9.58 6.82 -3.66
CA LEU A 227 10.27 5.63 -4.12
C LEU A 227 10.72 5.83 -5.56
N PHE A 228 12.01 6.06 -5.77
CA PHE A 228 12.59 6.34 -7.07
C PHE A 228 13.31 5.13 -7.63
N LEU A 229 12.80 4.56 -8.73
CA LEU A 229 13.34 3.33 -9.32
C LEU A 229 13.62 3.40 -10.84
N ASP A 230 13.27 4.49 -11.56
CA ASP A 230 13.47 4.66 -13.02
C ASP A 230 13.21 3.36 -13.84
N ASP A 231 11.98 2.86 -13.80
CA ASP A 231 11.50 1.63 -14.46
C ASP A 231 12.11 0.31 -13.95
N TYR A 232 12.86 0.33 -12.84
CA TYR A 232 13.31 -0.87 -12.13
C TYR A 232 12.27 -1.37 -11.13
N ASP A 233 12.17 -2.69 -10.95
CA ASP A 233 11.22 -3.31 -10.01
C ASP A 233 11.64 -3.17 -8.53
N GLY A 234 12.85 -2.64 -8.28
CA GLY A 234 13.41 -2.50 -6.95
C GLY A 234 13.84 -3.84 -6.33
N PHE A 235 14.64 -3.78 -5.28
CA PHE A 235 14.95 -4.97 -4.48
C PHE A 235 14.10 -4.99 -3.22
N LYS A 236 13.28 -6.05 -3.08
CA LYS A 236 12.40 -6.30 -1.93
C LYS A 236 11.59 -5.07 -1.50
N ILE A 237 10.84 -4.51 -2.45
CA ILE A 237 10.03 -3.34 -2.18
C ILE A 237 8.87 -3.69 -1.24
N ASP A 238 8.85 -3.05 -0.08
CA ASP A 238 7.76 -3.18 0.88
C ASP A 238 6.63 -2.15 0.62
N PRO A 239 5.38 -2.46 1.01
CA PRO A 239 4.31 -1.48 0.95
C PRO A 239 4.66 -0.20 1.72
N PHE A 240 4.43 0.95 1.09
CA PHE A 240 4.78 2.28 1.64
C PHE A 240 6.28 2.53 1.84
N GLU A 241 7.15 1.71 1.25
CA GLU A 241 8.59 1.98 1.27
C GLU A 241 8.90 3.27 0.51
N ALA A 242 9.79 4.07 1.09
CA ALA A 242 10.40 5.20 0.42
C ALA A 242 11.92 5.08 0.54
N ASN A 243 12.60 5.47 -0.53
CA ASN A 243 14.06 5.42 -0.59
C ASN A 243 14.71 6.80 -0.57
N SER A 244 13.92 7.89 -0.57
CA SER A 244 14.46 9.25 -0.48
C SER A 244 13.49 10.24 0.15
N ALA A 245 14.03 11.19 0.93
CA ALA A 245 13.27 12.36 1.33
C ALA A 245 13.22 13.38 0.17
N ILE A 246 12.07 14.04 0.02
CA ILE A 246 11.79 15.03 -1.02
C ILE A 246 11.57 16.41 -0.39
N GLY A 247 10.95 16.42 0.78
CA GLY A 247 10.60 17.64 1.49
C GLY A 247 10.46 17.40 2.98
N VAL A 248 10.57 18.48 3.75
CA VAL A 248 10.49 18.41 5.20
C VAL A 248 9.78 19.62 5.77
N GLU A 249 8.91 19.37 6.74
CA GLU A 249 8.22 20.39 7.52
C GLU A 249 8.31 20.05 9.00
N GLU A 250 8.44 21.07 9.83
CA GLU A 250 8.57 20.89 11.27
C GLU A 250 7.73 21.92 12.03
N ASN A 251 6.93 21.44 12.98
CA ASN A 251 6.05 22.26 13.80
C ASN A 251 6.45 22.15 15.28
N PHE A 252 6.63 23.30 15.94
CA PHE A 252 6.96 23.36 17.37
C PHE A 252 5.77 23.85 18.16
N THR A 253 5.41 23.13 19.23
CA THR A 253 4.30 23.52 20.10
C THR A 253 4.48 22.97 21.52
N THR A 254 3.48 23.19 22.37
CA THR A 254 3.45 22.72 23.75
C THR A 254 2.19 21.89 23.98
N ILE A 255 2.31 20.76 24.68
CA ILE A 255 1.17 19.94 25.07
C ILE A 255 0.23 20.74 25.99
N GLY A 256 -1.05 20.77 25.64
CA GLY A 256 -2.07 21.49 26.40
C GLY A 256 -2.40 20.83 27.74
N LEU A 257 -3.21 21.53 28.55
CA LEU A 257 -3.64 21.03 29.87
C LEU A 257 -4.43 19.72 29.81
N ASN A 258 -5.01 19.38 28.66
CA ASN A 258 -5.76 18.15 28.44
C ASN A 258 -4.85 16.93 28.15
N GLY A 259 -3.52 17.08 28.18
CA GLY A 259 -2.56 16.00 27.93
C GLY A 259 -2.30 15.71 26.45
N PHE A 260 -2.80 16.55 25.55
CA PHE A 260 -2.51 16.46 24.11
C PHE A 260 -2.51 17.84 23.44
N VAL A 261 -2.02 17.87 22.20
CA VAL A 261 -2.15 18.99 21.26
C VAL A 261 -2.49 18.43 19.88
N ASP A 262 -3.42 19.08 19.19
CA ASP A 262 -3.82 18.73 17.82
C ASP A 262 -3.17 19.74 16.85
N ILE A 263 -2.44 19.24 15.87
CA ILE A 263 -1.68 20.04 14.89
C ILE A 263 -2.25 19.75 13.50
N PRO A 264 -2.82 20.75 12.80
CA PRO A 264 -3.19 20.59 11.41
C PRO A 264 -1.92 20.50 10.57
N ILE A 265 -1.89 19.52 9.65
CA ILE A 265 -0.84 19.37 8.65
C ILE A 265 -1.46 19.25 7.26
N THR A 266 -0.67 19.57 6.24
CA THR A 266 -1.03 19.29 4.85
C THR A 266 0.00 18.33 4.28
N LEU A 267 -0.45 17.13 3.89
CA LEU A 267 0.38 16.14 3.23
C LEU A 267 0.89 16.69 1.89
N LYS A 268 2.12 16.34 1.51
CA LYS A 268 2.74 16.83 0.28
C LYS A 268 3.04 15.71 -0.69
N LYS A 269 2.87 16.03 -1.98
CA LYS A 269 3.33 15.27 -3.14
C LYS A 269 3.92 16.26 -4.14
N SER A 270 5.17 16.61 -3.93
CA SER A 270 5.95 17.57 -4.71
C SER A 270 6.57 16.95 -5.97
N LYS A 271 6.69 15.62 -6.03
CA LYS A 271 7.17 14.85 -7.20
C LYS A 271 6.17 13.76 -7.61
N SER A 272 6.28 13.26 -8.84
CA SER A 272 5.44 12.17 -9.39
C SER A 272 5.55 10.89 -8.56
N GLU A 273 6.76 10.51 -8.18
CA GLU A 273 7.08 9.33 -7.36
C GLU A 273 7.04 9.61 -5.84
N GLY A 274 6.72 10.86 -5.46
CA GLY A 274 6.57 11.27 -4.07
C GLY A 274 5.17 10.99 -3.51
N GLY A 275 4.89 11.56 -2.34
CA GLY A 275 3.57 11.50 -1.71
C GLY A 275 3.48 10.54 -0.53
N ILE A 276 4.57 9.87 -0.15
CA ILE A 276 4.64 9.07 1.07
C ILE A 276 5.10 9.99 2.20
N ASN A 277 4.24 10.27 3.17
CA ASN A 277 4.50 11.23 4.25
C ASN A 277 4.78 10.47 5.55
N HIS A 278 6.01 10.58 6.05
CA HIS A 278 6.43 10.02 7.33
C HIS A 278 6.28 11.07 8.42
N ILE A 279 5.50 10.75 9.46
CA ILE A 279 5.14 11.68 10.53
C ILE A 279 5.62 11.12 11.86
N VAL A 280 6.47 11.89 12.55
CA VAL A 280 7.04 11.52 13.85
C VAL A 280 7.12 12.73 14.77
N ALA A 281 7.11 12.50 16.08
CA ALA A 281 7.27 13.56 17.06
C ALA A 281 8.27 13.20 18.16
N VAL A 282 8.84 14.24 18.76
CA VAL A 282 9.70 14.15 19.95
C VAL A 282 9.29 15.20 20.97
N ALA A 283 9.44 14.83 22.25
CA ALA A 283 9.43 15.81 23.33
C ALA A 283 10.81 16.46 23.47
N LYS A 284 10.82 17.69 23.99
CA LYS A 284 12.03 18.45 24.29
C LYS A 284 12.16 18.69 25.79
N ASP A 285 13.36 18.51 26.30
CA ASP A 285 13.68 18.91 27.68
C ASP A 285 13.87 20.42 27.80
N SER A 286 14.12 20.90 29.03
CA SER A 286 14.35 22.32 29.31
C SER A 286 15.60 22.91 28.66
N GLU A 287 16.53 22.06 28.21
CA GLU A 287 17.74 22.47 27.47
C GLU A 287 17.48 22.47 25.94
N GLY A 288 16.28 22.05 25.51
CA GLY A 288 15.90 21.92 24.10
C GLY A 288 16.37 20.63 23.43
N ASN A 289 16.91 19.67 24.19
CA ASN A 289 17.32 18.37 23.66
C ASN A 289 16.10 17.50 23.39
N THR A 290 16.13 16.76 22.29
CA THR A 290 15.06 15.84 21.90
C THR A 290 15.13 14.54 22.69
N GLY A 291 13.95 14.00 23.00
CA GLY A 291 13.78 12.69 23.64
C GLY A 291 13.71 11.53 22.65
N LEU A 292 13.04 10.46 23.07
CA LEU A 292 12.77 9.29 22.22
C LEU A 292 11.74 9.63 21.14
N LEU A 293 11.92 9.04 19.95
CA LEU A 293 11.04 9.23 18.80
C LEU A 293 9.72 8.47 19.00
N SER A 294 8.60 9.08 18.61
CA SER A 294 7.32 8.39 18.51
C SER A 294 7.37 7.22 17.51
N ASP A 295 6.32 6.40 17.50
CA ASP A 295 6.10 5.51 16.36
C ASP A 295 5.89 6.33 15.08
N VAL A 296 6.43 5.83 13.97
CA VAL A 296 6.31 6.46 12.66
C VAL A 296 4.90 6.25 12.14
N GLN A 297 4.21 7.34 11.84
CA GLN A 297 2.92 7.30 11.15
C GLN A 297 3.18 7.55 9.66
N ILE A 298 2.83 6.61 8.79
CA ILE A 298 3.08 6.71 7.35
C ILE A 298 1.75 6.87 6.62
N ILE A 299 1.63 7.92 5.81
CA ILE A 299 0.44 8.18 4.99
C ILE A 299 0.88 8.45 3.55
N GLN A 300 0.35 7.69 2.61
CA GLN A 300 0.54 7.94 1.20
C GLN A 300 -0.63 8.71 0.60
N ILE A 301 -0.34 9.72 -0.21
CA ILE A 301 -1.36 10.42 -0.98
C ILE A 301 -1.80 9.54 -2.16
N GLN A 302 -3.10 9.37 -2.30
CA GLN A 302 -3.68 8.79 -3.50
C GLN A 302 -3.33 9.68 -4.69
N SER A 303 -2.52 9.16 -5.61
CA SER A 303 -2.26 9.83 -6.87
C SER A 303 -3.59 9.99 -7.60
N ALA A 304 -3.95 11.22 -7.97
CA ALA A 304 -5.02 11.43 -8.93
C ALA A 304 -4.63 10.66 -10.20
N SER A 305 -5.48 9.73 -10.64
CA SER A 305 -5.38 9.22 -12.01
C SER A 305 -5.50 10.45 -12.90
N THR A 306 -4.43 10.83 -13.60
CA THR A 306 -4.56 11.82 -14.66
C THR A 306 -5.54 11.24 -15.66
N PRO A 307 -6.70 11.88 -15.92
CA PRO A 307 -7.46 11.55 -17.11
C PRO A 307 -6.51 11.74 -18.29
N ASP A 308 -6.44 10.76 -19.18
CA ASP A 308 -5.87 10.94 -20.51
C ASP A 308 -6.46 12.24 -21.10
N PRO A 309 -5.66 13.17 -21.63
CA PRO A 309 -6.18 14.38 -22.27
C PRO A 309 -6.97 14.02 -23.54
N ASP A 310 -8.22 13.59 -23.36
CA ASP A 310 -9.22 13.60 -24.42
C ASP A 310 -9.56 15.08 -24.73
N PRO A 311 -9.50 15.55 -25.99
CA PRO A 311 -9.48 16.97 -26.31
C PRO A 311 -10.89 17.57 -26.40
N ASN A 312 -11.75 17.30 -25.41
CA ASN A 312 -13.09 17.90 -25.38
C ASN A 312 -13.57 18.21 -23.95
N PRO A 313 -13.73 19.48 -23.57
CA PRO A 313 -14.25 19.85 -22.26
C PRO A 313 -15.78 19.80 -22.28
N ASP A 314 -16.39 19.04 -21.37
CA ASP A 314 -17.77 19.32 -20.94
C ASP A 314 -17.76 19.58 -19.43
N PRO A 315 -18.39 20.67 -18.94
CA PRO A 315 -18.26 21.12 -17.57
C PRO A 315 -19.45 20.63 -16.73
N ASP A 316 -19.18 19.90 -15.65
CA ASP A 316 -19.83 20.19 -14.36
C ASP A 316 -19.02 19.58 -13.20
N PRO A 317 -18.91 20.25 -12.04
CA PRO A 317 -17.98 19.90 -11.00
C PRO A 317 -18.62 19.00 -9.92
N ASN A 318 -17.80 18.06 -9.45
CA ASN A 318 -17.85 17.38 -8.15
C ASN A 318 -18.70 16.10 -8.02
N PRO A 319 -18.02 14.94 -7.92
CA PRO A 319 -18.40 13.87 -7.02
C PRO A 319 -17.37 13.70 -5.88
N ASP A 320 -17.90 13.51 -4.68
CA ASP A 320 -17.23 13.06 -3.45
C ASP A 320 -16.40 11.77 -3.71
N PRO A 321 -15.19 11.56 -3.13
CA PRO A 321 -14.41 10.36 -3.39
C PRO A 321 -14.93 9.14 -2.63
N ASP A 322 -15.26 8.09 -3.38
CA ASP A 322 -15.59 6.73 -2.92
C ASP A 322 -14.34 6.02 -2.32
N PRO A 323 -14.45 5.08 -1.35
CA PRO A 323 -13.30 4.43 -0.72
C PRO A 323 -12.55 3.52 -1.71
N THR A 324 -11.21 3.55 -1.66
CA THR A 324 -10.36 2.71 -2.51
C THR A 324 -10.33 1.23 -2.07
N PRO A 325 -10.40 0.26 -3.00
CA PRO A 325 -10.29 -1.17 -2.70
C PRO A 325 -8.86 -1.61 -2.27
N ASN A 326 -8.75 -2.53 -1.30
CA ASN A 326 -7.56 -3.31 -0.93
C ASN A 326 -7.24 -4.40 -1.99
N ILE A 327 -6.21 -4.26 -2.82
CA ILE A 327 -5.92 -5.22 -3.91
C ILE A 327 -4.62 -6.01 -3.66
N ILE A 328 -4.63 -7.33 -3.86
CA ILE A 328 -3.48 -8.25 -3.81
C ILE A 328 -3.43 -9.06 -5.11
N ARG A 329 -2.24 -9.27 -5.68
CA ARG A 329 -2.02 -10.02 -6.93
C ARG A 329 -0.77 -10.90 -6.84
N ILE A 330 -0.84 -12.15 -7.27
CA ILE A 330 0.23 -13.18 -7.14
C ILE A 330 0.39 -13.92 -8.47
N ASN A 331 1.60 -13.95 -9.03
CA ASN A 331 1.95 -14.69 -10.25
C ASN A 331 2.42 -16.11 -9.92
N ALA A 332 1.55 -17.10 -10.06
CA ALA A 332 1.82 -18.48 -9.65
C ALA A 332 2.83 -19.17 -10.58
N GLY A 333 3.83 -19.80 -9.97
CA GLY A 333 4.99 -20.39 -10.65
C GLY A 333 5.95 -19.38 -11.29
N GLY A 334 5.67 -18.08 -11.18
CA GLY A 334 6.43 -17.00 -11.80
C GLY A 334 7.08 -16.05 -10.79
N ASN A 335 7.93 -15.16 -11.31
CA ASN A 335 8.48 -14.03 -10.56
C ASN A 335 7.48 -12.87 -10.51
N ALA A 336 7.77 -11.85 -9.71
CA ALA A 336 7.02 -10.60 -9.75
C ALA A 336 6.96 -10.04 -11.18
N TYR A 337 5.82 -9.44 -11.53
CA TYR A 337 5.51 -9.05 -12.89
C TYR A 337 4.48 -7.92 -12.91
N THR A 338 4.67 -6.93 -13.77
CA THR A 338 3.67 -5.88 -14.04
C THR A 338 2.95 -6.21 -15.35
N ASP A 339 1.63 -6.31 -15.29
CA ASP A 339 0.82 -6.67 -16.46
C ASP A 339 0.67 -5.51 -17.46
N VAL A 340 0.11 -5.82 -18.64
CA VAL A 340 -0.12 -4.83 -19.71
C VAL A 340 -1.02 -3.65 -19.30
N ASN A 341 -1.79 -3.79 -18.21
CA ASN A 341 -2.66 -2.74 -17.67
C ASN A 341 -2.00 -1.97 -16.52
N GLY A 342 -0.71 -2.25 -16.24
CA GLY A 342 0.06 -1.60 -15.18
C GLY A 342 -0.23 -2.15 -13.78
N ASN A 343 -0.92 -3.28 -13.64
CA ASN A 343 -1.11 -3.89 -12.33
C ASN A 343 0.13 -4.66 -11.91
N LEU A 344 0.59 -4.44 -10.67
CA LEU A 344 1.70 -5.19 -10.09
C LEU A 344 1.22 -6.54 -9.55
N TRP A 345 1.88 -7.62 -9.95
CA TRP A 345 1.71 -8.98 -9.45
C TRP A 345 2.96 -9.40 -8.67
N SER A 346 2.81 -9.85 -7.42
CA SER A 346 3.92 -10.38 -6.64
C SER A 346 4.43 -11.70 -7.24
N ALA A 347 5.66 -12.09 -6.89
CA ALA A 347 6.13 -13.45 -7.15
C ALA A 347 5.24 -14.47 -6.42
N ASP A 348 5.31 -15.72 -6.88
CA ASP A 348 4.55 -16.82 -6.29
C ASP A 348 4.88 -17.02 -4.80
N GLN A 349 3.87 -16.97 -3.94
CA GLN A 349 4.01 -17.06 -2.50
C GLN A 349 2.77 -17.66 -1.83
N TYR A 350 2.90 -18.01 -0.55
CA TYR A 350 1.83 -18.57 0.28
C TYR A 350 1.30 -19.96 -0.13
N PHE A 351 1.96 -20.65 -1.05
CA PHE A 351 1.56 -21.98 -1.51
C PHE A 351 2.14 -23.12 -0.65
N THR A 352 1.50 -24.29 -0.73
CA THR A 352 2.06 -25.53 -0.15
C THR A 352 2.67 -26.42 -1.24
N GLY A 353 4.02 -26.48 -1.28
CA GLY A 353 4.78 -27.42 -2.10
C GLY A 353 4.62 -27.26 -3.63
N GLY A 354 4.81 -28.36 -4.35
CA GLY A 354 4.62 -28.44 -5.80
C GLY A 354 5.79 -28.00 -6.68
N GLY A 355 5.62 -28.18 -7.98
CA GLY A 355 6.57 -27.79 -9.02
C GLY A 355 6.07 -26.58 -9.80
N THR A 356 6.95 -25.98 -10.59
CA THR A 356 6.58 -24.95 -11.56
C THR A 356 6.73 -25.48 -12.97
N TYR A 357 5.96 -24.93 -13.89
CA TYR A 357 6.14 -25.15 -15.33
C TYR A 357 6.03 -23.81 -16.05
N SER A 358 6.74 -23.68 -17.16
CA SER A 358 6.68 -22.47 -17.97
C SER A 358 6.74 -22.79 -19.46
N SER A 359 6.05 -21.99 -20.26
CA SER A 359 6.04 -22.07 -21.72
C SER A 359 6.40 -20.72 -22.33
N LYS A 360 6.89 -20.73 -23.58
CA LYS A 360 7.06 -19.50 -24.40
C LYS A 360 6.05 -19.44 -25.55
N ALA A 361 5.06 -20.34 -25.56
CA ALA A 361 4.01 -20.33 -26.55
C ALA A 361 3.15 -19.07 -26.36
N SER A 362 2.70 -18.48 -27.47
CA SER A 362 1.70 -17.42 -27.40
C SER A 362 0.41 -17.92 -26.78
N ILE A 363 -0.22 -17.10 -25.95
CA ILE A 363 -1.44 -17.46 -25.25
C ILE A 363 -2.60 -16.73 -25.93
N SER A 364 -3.61 -17.47 -26.36
CA SER A 364 -4.82 -16.87 -26.94
C SER A 364 -5.75 -16.37 -25.85
N ASN A 365 -6.67 -15.45 -26.19
CA ASN A 365 -7.65 -14.87 -25.26
C ASN A 365 -7.04 -14.02 -24.12
N THR A 366 -5.83 -13.52 -24.33
CA THR A 366 -5.17 -12.54 -23.45
C THR A 366 -4.31 -11.62 -24.31
N GLU A 367 -4.09 -10.39 -23.84
CA GLU A 367 -3.04 -9.51 -24.36
C GLU A 367 -1.76 -9.59 -23.51
N ASP A 368 -1.85 -10.26 -22.36
CA ASP A 368 -0.76 -10.53 -21.44
C ASP A 368 -0.41 -12.02 -21.44
N ASP A 369 0.41 -12.44 -22.41
CA ASP A 369 0.85 -13.83 -22.49
C ASP A 369 1.65 -14.24 -21.24
N LYS A 370 2.43 -13.32 -20.68
CA LYS A 370 3.46 -13.62 -19.68
C LYS A 370 2.83 -14.10 -18.36
N LEU A 371 1.67 -13.55 -18.00
CA LEU A 371 0.91 -13.96 -16.82
C LEU A 371 0.31 -15.38 -16.93
N TYR A 372 0.17 -15.92 -18.16
CA TYR A 372 -0.32 -17.28 -18.42
C TYR A 372 0.78 -18.20 -18.95
N GLN A 373 2.04 -17.75 -18.96
CA GLN A 373 3.18 -18.53 -19.41
C GLN A 373 3.91 -19.25 -18.28
N THR A 374 3.57 -18.97 -17.03
CA THR A 374 4.06 -19.67 -15.83
C THR A 374 2.90 -20.30 -15.07
N GLU A 375 3.15 -21.44 -14.43
CA GLU A 375 2.18 -22.08 -13.55
C GLU A 375 2.86 -22.81 -12.39
N ARG A 376 2.18 -22.87 -11.25
CA ARG A 376 2.45 -23.85 -10.19
C ARG A 376 1.53 -25.04 -10.35
N TRP A 377 2.05 -26.24 -10.14
CA TRP A 377 1.28 -27.47 -10.24
C TRP A 377 1.69 -28.51 -9.19
N THR A 378 0.72 -29.26 -8.67
CA THR A 378 0.93 -30.42 -7.78
C THR A 378 -0.38 -31.19 -7.57
N THR A 379 -0.32 -32.36 -6.91
CA THR A 379 -1.52 -33.16 -6.58
C THR A 379 -2.35 -32.58 -5.43
N ASN A 380 -1.73 -31.80 -4.54
CA ASN A 380 -2.35 -31.12 -3.40
C ASN A 380 -1.94 -29.65 -3.41
N LEU A 381 -2.47 -28.86 -4.35
CA LEU A 381 -2.10 -27.45 -4.47
C LEU A 381 -2.96 -26.66 -3.49
N SER A 382 -2.35 -25.81 -2.67
CA SER A 382 -3.08 -24.88 -1.83
C SER A 382 -2.34 -23.58 -1.64
N TYR A 383 -3.07 -22.51 -1.32
CA TYR A 383 -2.57 -21.19 -0.95
C TYR A 383 -3.22 -20.71 0.35
N ALA A 384 -2.45 -20.10 1.25
CA ALA A 384 -2.93 -19.49 2.50
C ALA A 384 -2.48 -18.03 2.58
N VAL A 385 -3.23 -17.14 1.94
CA VAL A 385 -2.86 -15.74 1.69
C VAL A 385 -3.29 -14.86 2.87
N PRO A 386 -2.38 -14.16 3.57
CA PRO A 386 -2.75 -13.25 4.65
C PRO A 386 -3.58 -12.07 4.11
N VAL A 387 -4.77 -11.85 4.67
CA VAL A 387 -5.66 -10.74 4.32
C VAL A 387 -6.36 -10.20 5.58
N THR A 388 -6.92 -8.99 5.53
CA THR A 388 -7.79 -8.53 6.62
C THR A 388 -9.10 -9.31 6.63
N ASN A 389 -9.82 -9.34 7.75
CA ASN A 389 -11.18 -9.89 7.74
C ASN A 389 -12.09 -9.04 6.86
N GLY A 390 -12.89 -9.68 6.00
CA GLY A 390 -13.78 -8.98 5.09
C GLY A 390 -14.16 -9.79 3.87
N ASP A 391 -14.94 -9.16 2.99
CA ASP A 391 -15.38 -9.74 1.73
C ASP A 391 -14.40 -9.41 0.61
N TYR A 392 -14.10 -10.41 -0.21
CA TYR A 392 -13.14 -10.32 -1.29
C TYR A 392 -13.73 -10.87 -2.57
N LYS A 393 -13.43 -10.22 -3.70
CA LYS A 393 -13.49 -10.83 -5.02
C LYS A 393 -12.13 -11.45 -5.33
N VAL A 394 -12.11 -12.74 -5.64
CA VAL A 394 -10.91 -13.48 -6.03
C VAL A 394 -11.01 -13.86 -7.50
N THR A 395 -10.03 -13.49 -8.32
CA THR A 395 -9.88 -13.90 -9.71
C THR A 395 -8.68 -14.85 -9.83
N LEU A 396 -8.92 -16.06 -10.30
CA LEU A 396 -7.88 -17.05 -10.59
C LEU A 396 -7.65 -17.17 -12.08
N LYS A 397 -6.37 -17.17 -12.47
CA LYS A 397 -5.95 -17.25 -13.86
C LYS A 397 -5.40 -18.64 -14.17
N PHE A 398 -5.92 -19.25 -15.23
CA PHE A 398 -5.60 -20.61 -15.65
C PHE A 398 -5.25 -20.65 -17.14
N VAL A 399 -4.46 -21.65 -17.51
CA VAL A 399 -4.09 -21.94 -18.90
C VAL A 399 -3.67 -23.40 -19.01
N GLU A 400 -4.12 -24.15 -20.01
CA GLU A 400 -3.59 -25.49 -20.26
C GLU A 400 -2.31 -25.39 -21.11
N LEU A 401 -1.14 -25.71 -20.53
CA LEU A 401 0.18 -25.63 -21.21
C LEU A 401 0.77 -26.99 -21.56
N TYR A 402 0.21 -28.09 -21.02
CA TYR A 402 0.79 -29.42 -21.12
C TYR A 402 -0.03 -30.33 -22.04
N TRP A 403 -1.32 -30.53 -21.75
CA TRP A 403 -2.17 -31.48 -22.47
C TRP A 403 -2.74 -30.90 -23.77
N ASP A 404 -2.79 -31.74 -24.81
CA ASP A 404 -3.31 -31.39 -26.14
C ASP A 404 -4.76 -31.88 -26.36
N SER A 405 -5.46 -32.32 -25.30
CA SER A 405 -6.84 -32.82 -25.38
C SER A 405 -7.60 -32.61 -24.06
N ALA A 406 -8.91 -32.45 -24.16
CA ALA A 406 -9.86 -32.45 -23.04
C ALA A 406 -9.78 -33.71 -22.17
N ALA A 407 -10.29 -33.61 -20.94
CA ALA A 407 -10.45 -34.66 -19.94
C ALA A 407 -9.13 -35.37 -19.53
N LYS A 408 -8.00 -34.67 -19.62
CA LYS A 408 -6.70 -35.14 -19.12
C LYS A 408 -6.34 -34.60 -17.75
N ARG A 409 -6.86 -33.41 -17.42
CA ARG A 409 -6.70 -32.74 -16.15
C ARG A 409 -8.06 -32.21 -15.70
N SER A 410 -8.42 -32.53 -14.46
CA SER A 410 -9.58 -31.97 -13.78
C SER A 410 -9.32 -31.89 -12.28
N PHE A 411 -9.77 -30.82 -11.65
CA PHE A 411 -9.65 -30.62 -10.23
C PHE A 411 -10.75 -29.68 -9.73
N ASP A 412 -11.07 -29.80 -8.45
CA ASP A 412 -11.98 -28.91 -7.76
C ASP A 412 -11.20 -27.79 -7.10
N LEU A 413 -11.89 -26.69 -6.78
CA LEU A 413 -11.36 -25.61 -5.95
C LEU A 413 -12.29 -25.35 -4.78
N SER A 414 -11.75 -25.40 -3.57
CA SER A 414 -12.40 -24.87 -2.37
C SER A 414 -11.73 -23.58 -1.91
N ALA A 415 -12.53 -22.60 -1.50
CA ALA A 415 -12.08 -21.37 -0.86
C ALA A 415 -12.74 -21.25 0.52
N GLU A 416 -11.96 -20.99 1.58
CA GLU A 416 -12.46 -20.98 2.97
C GLU A 416 -13.25 -22.26 3.35
N GLY A 417 -12.80 -23.40 2.81
CA GLY A 417 -13.43 -24.71 3.00
C GLY A 417 -14.77 -24.91 2.27
N GLN A 418 -15.20 -23.98 1.40
CA GLN A 418 -16.39 -24.11 0.55
C GLN A 418 -15.99 -24.38 -0.91
N LEU A 419 -16.65 -25.33 -1.57
CA LEU A 419 -16.43 -25.63 -2.99
C LEU A 419 -16.91 -24.46 -3.87
N VAL A 420 -16.01 -23.87 -4.65
CA VAL A 420 -16.30 -22.72 -5.54
C VAL A 420 -16.15 -23.04 -7.03
N LEU A 421 -15.37 -24.06 -7.39
CA LEU A 421 -15.33 -24.63 -8.75
C LEU A 421 -15.31 -26.16 -8.65
N ASP A 422 -16.16 -26.81 -9.45
CA ASP A 422 -16.34 -28.26 -9.48
C ASP A 422 -15.89 -28.80 -10.86
N ASP A 423 -15.06 -29.86 -10.86
CA ASP A 423 -14.55 -30.56 -12.03
C ASP A 423 -13.94 -29.65 -13.12
N LEU A 424 -13.08 -28.69 -12.74
CA LEU A 424 -12.48 -27.76 -13.68
C LEU A 424 -11.51 -28.46 -14.64
N ASP A 425 -11.94 -28.63 -15.89
CA ASP A 425 -11.08 -28.92 -17.04
C ASP A 425 -10.77 -27.63 -17.81
N ILE A 426 -9.56 -27.11 -17.60
CA ILE A 426 -9.09 -25.87 -18.22
C ILE A 426 -9.10 -25.99 -19.76
N PHE A 427 -8.68 -27.13 -20.32
CA PHE A 427 -8.63 -27.31 -21.78
C PHE A 427 -10.03 -27.23 -22.38
N THR A 428 -11.00 -27.91 -21.76
CA THR A 428 -12.38 -27.91 -22.24
C THR A 428 -13.01 -26.51 -22.14
N GLN A 429 -12.83 -25.82 -21.02
CA GLN A 429 -13.46 -24.51 -20.81
C GLN A 429 -12.80 -23.38 -21.60
N ALA A 430 -11.47 -23.41 -21.75
CA ALA A 430 -10.75 -22.43 -22.57
C ALA A 430 -10.89 -22.70 -24.09
N GLY A 431 -11.34 -23.91 -24.47
CA GLY A 431 -11.49 -24.32 -25.86
C GLY A 431 -10.21 -24.85 -26.51
N GLY A 432 -9.16 -25.15 -25.72
CA GLY A 432 -7.91 -25.70 -26.21
C GLY A 432 -6.70 -25.42 -25.30
N LYS A 433 -5.52 -25.85 -25.76
CA LYS A 433 -4.22 -25.58 -25.14
C LYS A 433 -3.75 -24.17 -25.47
N ASN A 434 -3.00 -23.54 -24.56
CA ASN A 434 -2.47 -22.18 -24.67
C ASN A 434 -3.56 -21.12 -24.90
N ILE A 435 -4.68 -21.26 -24.18
CA ILE A 435 -5.76 -20.27 -24.18
C ILE A 435 -6.01 -19.87 -22.72
N ALA A 436 -6.00 -18.57 -22.45
CA ALA A 436 -6.23 -17.99 -21.14
C ALA A 436 -7.68 -18.20 -20.68
N LEU A 437 -7.84 -18.57 -19.42
CA LEU A 437 -9.12 -18.76 -18.74
C LEU A 437 -9.07 -18.13 -17.36
N ASP A 438 -9.99 -17.21 -17.09
CA ASP A 438 -10.16 -16.60 -15.78
C ASP A 438 -11.41 -17.14 -15.09
N LYS A 439 -11.34 -17.29 -13.76
CA LYS A 439 -12.48 -17.64 -12.91
C LYS A 439 -12.53 -16.72 -11.72
N SER A 440 -13.66 -16.05 -11.54
CA SER A 440 -13.89 -15.16 -10.39
C SER A 440 -14.93 -15.75 -9.44
N PHE A 441 -14.75 -15.54 -8.15
CA PHE A 441 -15.76 -15.82 -7.11
C PHE A 441 -15.60 -14.84 -5.94
N ASN A 442 -16.64 -14.72 -5.11
CA ASN A 442 -16.58 -13.94 -3.88
C ASN A 442 -16.32 -14.87 -2.69
N VAL A 443 -15.64 -14.35 -1.66
CA VAL A 443 -15.34 -15.10 -0.44
C VAL A 443 -15.23 -14.15 0.75
N THR A 444 -15.74 -14.57 1.90
CA THR A 444 -15.61 -13.85 3.17
C THR A 444 -14.53 -14.49 4.03
N VAL A 445 -13.53 -13.71 4.44
CA VAL A 445 -12.46 -14.16 5.35
C VAL A 445 -12.73 -13.66 6.76
N SER A 446 -12.65 -14.57 7.73
CA SER A 446 -13.00 -14.28 9.14
C SER A 446 -11.86 -14.47 10.13
N ASP A 447 -10.75 -15.07 9.72
CA ASP A 447 -9.61 -15.42 10.58
C ASP A 447 -8.29 -14.73 10.17
N GLY A 448 -8.34 -13.86 9.17
CA GLY A 448 -7.22 -13.09 8.65
C GLY A 448 -6.37 -13.85 7.61
N THR A 449 -6.84 -14.98 7.08
CA THR A 449 -6.15 -15.73 6.03
C THR A 449 -7.14 -16.28 5.01
N LEU A 450 -6.95 -15.95 3.73
CA LEU A 450 -7.69 -16.58 2.63
C LEU A 450 -7.03 -17.90 2.24
N ASN A 451 -7.74 -19.00 2.47
CA ASN A 451 -7.33 -20.36 2.16
C ASN A 451 -7.97 -20.81 0.83
N LEU A 452 -7.14 -21.25 -0.11
CA LEU A 452 -7.53 -21.83 -1.40
C LEU A 452 -6.96 -23.25 -1.51
N ASP A 453 -7.80 -24.26 -1.66
CA ASP A 453 -7.41 -25.66 -1.78
C ASP A 453 -7.87 -26.24 -3.12
N PHE A 454 -6.93 -26.76 -3.90
CA PHE A 454 -7.18 -27.35 -5.22
C PHE A 454 -7.09 -28.87 -5.11
N LEU A 455 -8.21 -29.55 -5.31
CA LEU A 455 -8.37 -30.99 -5.06
C LEU A 455 -8.35 -31.75 -6.38
N THR A 456 -7.37 -32.64 -6.57
CA THR A 456 -7.17 -33.31 -7.86
C THR A 456 -8.16 -34.44 -8.10
N ASN A 457 -8.84 -34.41 -9.25
CA ASN A 457 -9.73 -35.48 -9.72
C ASN A 457 -9.03 -36.31 -10.81
N SER A 458 -8.32 -35.63 -11.73
CA SER A 458 -7.45 -36.25 -12.73
C SER A 458 -6.21 -35.39 -13.01
N ASP A 459 -5.01 -35.98 -12.93
CA ASP A 459 -3.71 -35.30 -13.00
C ASP A 459 -3.55 -34.13 -11.99
N ASN A 460 -2.41 -33.43 -12.02
CA ASN A 460 -2.09 -32.34 -11.11
C ASN A 460 -3.01 -31.12 -11.29
N ALA A 461 -3.41 -30.50 -10.18
CA ALA A 461 -4.01 -29.18 -10.18
C ALA A 461 -2.94 -28.13 -10.50
N LYS A 462 -3.36 -26.99 -11.04
CA LYS A 462 -2.44 -25.95 -11.45
C LYS A 462 -3.08 -24.57 -11.50
N LEU A 463 -2.23 -23.55 -11.39
CA LEU A 463 -2.65 -22.16 -11.36
C LEU A 463 -1.57 -21.27 -11.98
N ALA A 464 -1.98 -20.26 -12.74
CA ALA A 464 -1.07 -19.28 -13.34
C ALA A 464 -1.01 -17.98 -12.54
N ALA A 465 -2.11 -17.50 -11.95
CA ALA A 465 -2.08 -16.33 -11.08
C ALA A 465 -3.33 -16.20 -10.18
N ILE A 466 -3.25 -15.33 -9.17
CA ILE A 466 -4.31 -14.99 -8.20
C ILE A 466 -4.43 -13.46 -8.11
N GLU A 467 -5.63 -12.90 -8.21
CA GLU A 467 -5.96 -11.52 -7.85
C GLU A 467 -7.05 -11.53 -6.76
N ILE A 468 -6.91 -10.70 -5.74
CA ILE A 468 -7.80 -10.59 -4.57
C ILE A 468 -8.09 -9.11 -4.36
N ILE A 469 -9.35 -8.70 -4.30
CA ILE A 469 -9.75 -7.29 -4.15
C ILE A 469 -10.74 -7.20 -2.97
N GLY A 470 -10.39 -6.44 -1.94
CA GLY A 470 -11.19 -6.09 -0.74
C GLY A 470 -11.42 -4.58 -0.64
N GLY A 471 -12.05 -4.07 0.44
CA GLY A 471 -12.52 -2.68 0.51
C GLY A 471 -13.83 -2.50 -0.28
N SER A 472 -14.81 -1.82 0.33
CA SER A 472 -16.24 -1.83 -0.03
C SER A 472 -16.57 -2.32 -1.44
N VAL A 473 -16.69 -3.65 -1.59
CA VAL A 473 -17.70 -4.16 -2.50
C VAL A 473 -19.05 -3.81 -1.84
N PRO A 474 -20.01 -3.16 -2.50
CA PRO A 474 -21.40 -3.45 -2.18
C PRO A 474 -21.50 -4.96 -2.26
N ASN A 475 -21.83 -5.61 -1.15
CA ASN A 475 -22.08 -7.04 -1.04
C ASN A 475 -22.70 -7.58 -2.33
N PRO A 476 -22.12 -8.63 -2.94
CA PRO A 476 -22.95 -9.58 -3.64
C PRO A 476 -22.71 -10.92 -2.98
N ASP A 477 -23.54 -11.27 -1.99
CA ASP A 477 -23.60 -12.63 -1.50
C ASP A 477 -25.03 -12.95 -1.05
N PRO A 478 -25.64 -14.10 -1.43
CA PRO A 478 -25.10 -15.27 -2.15
C PRO A 478 -25.76 -15.55 -3.51
N ASP A 479 -25.05 -16.20 -4.45
CA ASP A 479 -25.66 -17.29 -5.22
C ASP A 479 -24.58 -18.22 -5.85
N PRO A 480 -24.77 -19.55 -5.82
CA PRO A 480 -23.89 -20.51 -6.43
C PRO A 480 -24.13 -20.51 -7.95
N ASN A 481 -23.04 -20.42 -8.71
CA ASN A 481 -22.93 -20.62 -10.16
C ASN A 481 -23.05 -19.32 -11.01
N PRO A 482 -22.04 -18.98 -11.86
CA PRO A 482 -21.62 -17.58 -12.09
C PRO A 482 -21.92 -16.96 -13.48
N GLU A 483 -21.89 -15.61 -13.47
CA GLU A 483 -21.64 -14.58 -14.54
C GLU A 483 -22.66 -14.30 -15.68
N PRO A 484 -22.70 -13.07 -16.28
CA PRO A 484 -21.81 -11.89 -16.12
C PRO A 484 -22.48 -10.55 -15.74
N ASN A 485 -21.66 -9.62 -15.25
CA ASN A 485 -21.98 -8.29 -14.69
C ASN A 485 -22.16 -7.17 -15.76
N PRO A 486 -23.10 -6.22 -15.56
CA PRO A 486 -22.88 -4.83 -16.00
C PRO A 486 -23.17 -3.80 -14.88
N THR A 487 -22.26 -2.86 -14.71
CA THR A 487 -22.35 -1.72 -13.78
C THR A 487 -23.47 -0.75 -14.15
N SER A 488 -24.60 -0.85 -13.45
CA SER A 488 -25.51 0.23 -13.02
C SER A 488 -26.75 -0.46 -12.44
N ASN A 489 -27.17 -0.16 -11.20
CA ASN A 489 -28.41 -0.69 -10.60
C ASN A 489 -29.69 -0.15 -11.27
N ILE A 490 -29.63 0.23 -12.55
CA ILE A 490 -30.77 0.62 -13.36
C ILE A 490 -31.31 -0.63 -14.07
N ILE A 491 -32.43 -1.14 -13.58
CA ILE A 491 -33.18 -2.23 -14.21
C ILE A 491 -34.19 -1.63 -15.19
N ARG A 492 -34.04 -1.97 -16.48
CA ARG A 492 -34.98 -1.60 -17.56
C ARG A 492 -35.59 -2.88 -18.15
N ILE A 493 -36.92 -2.98 -18.14
CA ILE A 493 -37.66 -4.16 -18.62
C ILE A 493 -38.67 -3.71 -19.67
N ASN A 494 -38.60 -4.30 -20.86
CA ASN A 494 -39.58 -4.09 -21.92
C ASN A 494 -40.79 -5.03 -21.71
N ALA A 495 -41.81 -4.57 -20.98
CA ALA A 495 -42.97 -5.40 -20.63
C ALA A 495 -43.70 -5.94 -21.88
N GLY A 496 -43.97 -7.24 -21.90
CA GLY A 496 -44.54 -7.98 -23.03
C GLY A 496 -43.64 -8.16 -24.25
N GLY A 497 -42.44 -7.56 -24.26
CA GLY A 497 -41.57 -7.46 -25.43
C GLY A 497 -40.23 -8.17 -25.29
N THR A 498 -39.50 -8.23 -26.41
CA THR A 498 -38.11 -8.70 -26.43
C THR A 498 -37.14 -7.59 -26.00
N ALA A 499 -35.88 -7.94 -25.78
CA ALA A 499 -34.85 -6.96 -25.49
C ALA A 499 -34.77 -5.89 -26.59
N TYR A 500 -34.59 -4.64 -26.20
CA TYR A 500 -34.63 -3.47 -27.07
C TYR A 500 -33.62 -2.43 -26.58
N THR A 501 -32.86 -1.83 -27.50
CA THR A 501 -31.98 -0.70 -27.17
C THR A 501 -32.65 0.57 -27.67
N ASP A 502 -32.90 1.52 -26.77
CA ASP A 502 -33.54 2.80 -27.12
C ASP A 502 -32.60 3.74 -27.89
N THR A 503 -33.13 4.85 -28.41
CA THR A 503 -32.35 5.79 -29.23
C THR A 503 -31.22 6.48 -28.45
N ASN A 504 -31.27 6.46 -27.12
CA ASN A 504 -30.21 6.97 -26.24
C ASN A 504 -29.17 5.90 -25.88
N GLY A 505 -29.24 4.71 -26.49
CA GLY A 505 -28.30 3.62 -26.28
C GLY A 505 -28.55 2.78 -25.02
N ASN A 506 -29.67 2.98 -24.31
CA ASN A 506 -29.95 2.18 -23.12
C ASN A 506 -30.58 0.85 -23.50
N LEU A 507 -30.05 -0.24 -22.93
CA LEU A 507 -30.60 -1.57 -23.08
C LEU A 507 -31.79 -1.78 -22.13
N TRP A 508 -32.96 -2.05 -22.71
CA TRP A 508 -34.13 -2.61 -22.06
C TRP A 508 -34.09 -4.13 -22.22
N LYS A 509 -34.06 -4.84 -21.09
CA LYS A 509 -34.07 -6.30 -21.09
C LYS A 509 -35.44 -6.80 -21.56
N ALA A 510 -35.47 -8.00 -22.15
CA ALA A 510 -36.72 -8.66 -22.48
C ALA A 510 -37.59 -8.82 -21.23
N ASP A 511 -38.90 -8.93 -21.42
CA ASP A 511 -39.85 -9.07 -20.33
C ASP A 511 -39.53 -10.27 -19.43
N GLN A 512 -39.34 -10.00 -18.13
CA GLN A 512 -38.92 -10.98 -17.14
C GLN A 512 -39.38 -10.57 -15.73
N TYR A 513 -39.32 -11.49 -14.78
CA TYR A 513 -39.75 -11.33 -13.38
C TYR A 513 -41.25 -11.10 -13.16
N PHE A 514 -42.10 -11.35 -14.16
CA PHE A 514 -43.55 -11.24 -14.02
C PHE A 514 -44.15 -12.46 -13.31
N ASP A 515 -45.18 -12.23 -12.50
CA ASP A 515 -46.09 -13.27 -12.01
C ASP A 515 -47.40 -13.22 -12.80
N GLY A 516 -47.56 -14.18 -13.71
CA GLY A 516 -48.74 -14.34 -14.55
C GLY A 516 -48.87 -13.38 -15.75
N GLY A 517 -50.06 -13.41 -16.36
CA GLY A 517 -50.42 -12.53 -17.47
C GLY A 517 -50.10 -13.04 -18.88
N LEU A 518 -50.70 -12.36 -19.86
CA LEU A 518 -50.50 -12.56 -21.28
C LEU A 518 -49.83 -11.34 -21.89
N THR A 519 -49.19 -11.53 -23.05
CA THR A 519 -48.59 -10.42 -23.80
C THR A 519 -49.49 -9.99 -24.94
N TYR A 520 -49.42 -8.73 -25.30
CA TYR A 520 -50.02 -8.19 -26.52
C TYR A 520 -49.01 -7.27 -27.21
N SER A 521 -49.02 -7.27 -28.54
CA SER A 521 -48.15 -6.40 -29.34
C SER A 521 -48.87 -5.81 -30.55
N THR A 522 -48.39 -4.66 -31.00
CA THR A 522 -48.87 -3.95 -32.19
C THR A 522 -47.71 -3.39 -32.98
N ASN A 523 -47.93 -3.10 -34.27
CA ASN A 523 -46.97 -2.37 -35.12
C ASN A 523 -47.47 -0.95 -35.44
N ALA A 524 -48.54 -0.49 -34.80
CA ALA A 524 -49.07 0.86 -34.99
C ALA A 524 -48.17 1.89 -34.31
N ASP A 525 -48.07 3.08 -34.90
CA ASP A 525 -47.29 4.18 -34.31
C ASP A 525 -47.86 4.58 -32.95
N ILE A 526 -46.98 4.85 -31.99
CA ILE A 526 -47.36 5.26 -30.64
C ILE A 526 -47.26 6.78 -30.53
N PHE A 527 -48.40 7.44 -30.34
CA PHE A 527 -48.46 8.90 -30.35
C PHE A 527 -47.70 9.51 -29.14
N LYS A 528 -46.93 10.58 -29.40
CA LYS A 528 -46.12 11.36 -28.43
C LYS A 528 -44.85 10.67 -27.92
N THR A 529 -44.38 9.64 -28.58
CA THR A 529 -43.04 9.10 -28.38
C THR A 529 -42.36 8.94 -29.73
N GLU A 530 -41.03 8.97 -29.73
CA GLU A 530 -40.21 8.51 -30.86
C GLU A 530 -39.66 7.08 -30.59
N GLU A 531 -40.00 6.52 -29.42
CA GLU A 531 -39.61 5.19 -28.93
C GLU A 531 -40.71 4.16 -29.10
N ASP A 532 -41.38 4.14 -30.26
CA ASP A 532 -42.58 3.33 -30.50
C ASP A 532 -42.41 1.86 -30.09
N LYS A 533 -41.24 1.28 -30.37
CA LYS A 533 -40.93 -0.13 -30.08
C LYS A 533 -40.98 -0.50 -28.60
N LEU A 534 -40.69 0.44 -27.70
CA LEU A 534 -40.78 0.21 -26.25
C LEU A 534 -42.23 0.22 -25.76
N TYR A 535 -43.13 0.91 -26.47
CA TYR A 535 -44.53 1.07 -26.11
C TYR A 535 -45.48 0.24 -27.00
N GLN A 536 -44.95 -0.53 -27.94
CA GLN A 536 -45.69 -1.41 -28.86
C GLN A 536 -45.95 -2.80 -28.29
N THR A 537 -45.43 -3.10 -27.09
CA THR A 537 -45.65 -4.36 -26.38
C THR A 537 -46.13 -4.09 -24.96
N GLU A 538 -47.04 -4.93 -24.46
CA GLU A 538 -47.49 -4.88 -23.07
C GLU A 538 -47.68 -6.28 -22.47
N ARG A 539 -47.63 -6.37 -21.15
CA ARG A 539 -48.11 -7.51 -20.38
C ARG A 539 -49.36 -7.11 -19.60
N TRP A 540 -50.37 -7.97 -19.63
CA TRP A 540 -51.64 -7.69 -18.96
C TRP A 540 -52.20 -8.95 -18.29
N ALA A 541 -52.90 -8.75 -17.17
CA ALA A 541 -53.62 -9.77 -16.42
C ALA A 541 -54.69 -9.10 -15.54
N GLU A 542 -55.60 -9.88 -14.96
CA GLU A 542 -56.47 -9.39 -13.88
C GLU A 542 -55.67 -9.09 -12.60
N ASN A 543 -54.67 -9.94 -12.28
CA ASN A 543 -53.69 -9.71 -11.24
C ASN A 543 -52.30 -9.89 -11.86
N LEU A 544 -51.54 -8.81 -11.93
CA LEU A 544 -50.22 -8.79 -12.53
C LEU A 544 -49.19 -8.37 -11.47
N GLY A 545 -48.23 -9.25 -11.21
CA GLY A 545 -47.10 -8.99 -10.31
C GLY A 545 -45.78 -8.90 -11.07
N TYR A 546 -44.81 -8.21 -10.47
CA TYR A 546 -43.41 -8.26 -10.88
C TYR A 546 -42.54 -8.38 -9.62
N ASP A 547 -41.83 -9.49 -9.50
CA ASP A 547 -40.92 -9.77 -8.38
C ASP A 547 -39.48 -9.54 -8.84
N ILE A 548 -39.11 -8.27 -8.94
CA ILE A 548 -37.81 -7.86 -9.50
C ILE A 548 -36.75 -7.95 -8.39
N PRO A 549 -35.75 -8.82 -8.52
CA PRO A 549 -34.68 -8.93 -7.53
C PRO A 549 -33.84 -7.66 -7.56
N VAL A 550 -33.76 -6.99 -6.42
CA VAL A 550 -32.98 -5.77 -6.20
C VAL A 550 -32.28 -5.89 -4.84
N ILE A 551 -31.13 -5.23 -4.68
CA ILE A 551 -30.45 -5.15 -3.39
C ILE A 551 -31.28 -4.31 -2.39
N ASP A 552 -31.04 -4.45 -1.10
CA ASP A 552 -31.75 -3.64 -0.10
C ASP A 552 -31.43 -2.14 -0.26
N GLY A 553 -32.47 -1.31 -0.43
CA GLY A 553 -32.30 0.11 -0.68
C GLY A 553 -33.60 0.84 -1.05
N ASN A 554 -33.50 2.15 -1.29
CA ASN A 554 -34.61 2.98 -1.74
C ASN A 554 -34.61 3.08 -3.27
N TYR A 555 -35.74 2.77 -3.90
CA TYR A 555 -35.87 2.76 -5.36
C TYR A 555 -36.86 3.80 -5.86
N LYS A 556 -36.52 4.42 -7.00
CA LYS A 556 -37.48 5.15 -7.82
C LYS A 556 -37.96 4.23 -8.95
N VAL A 557 -39.22 3.82 -8.90
CA VAL A 557 -39.85 3.00 -9.95
C VAL A 557 -40.54 3.92 -10.96
N ASN A 558 -40.15 3.82 -12.23
CA ASN A 558 -40.84 4.48 -13.33
C ASN A 558 -41.60 3.42 -14.14
N LEU A 559 -42.92 3.56 -14.20
CA LEU A 559 -43.79 2.68 -14.98
C LEU A 559 -44.17 3.36 -16.29
N HIS A 560 -44.02 2.62 -17.39
CA HIS A 560 -44.25 3.09 -18.75
C HIS A 560 -45.55 2.47 -19.27
N PHE A 561 -46.46 3.28 -19.79
CA PHE A 561 -47.77 2.82 -20.23
C PHE A 561 -48.11 3.37 -21.62
N ALA A 562 -48.67 2.51 -22.46
CA ALA A 562 -49.42 2.86 -23.65
C ALA A 562 -50.61 1.90 -23.74
N GLU A 563 -51.82 2.42 -23.96
CA GLU A 563 -52.98 1.56 -24.23
C GLU A 563 -52.95 1.18 -25.70
N ILE A 564 -52.65 -0.08 -25.97
CA ILE A 564 -52.45 -0.60 -27.33
C ILE A 564 -53.53 -1.61 -27.77
N TYR A 565 -54.53 -1.88 -26.92
CA TYR A 565 -55.59 -2.86 -27.19
C TYR A 565 -56.97 -2.21 -27.35
N PHE A 566 -57.38 -1.37 -26.40
CA PHE A 566 -58.71 -0.74 -26.40
C PHE A 566 -58.71 0.62 -27.11
N ASN A 567 -59.76 0.87 -27.89
CA ASN A 567 -59.94 2.13 -28.62
C ASN A 567 -60.91 3.12 -27.95
N ASP A 568 -61.53 2.73 -26.82
CA ASP A 568 -62.52 3.52 -26.09
C ASP A 568 -62.12 3.70 -24.61
N PHE A 569 -62.53 4.82 -24.02
CA PHE A 569 -62.25 5.13 -22.62
C PHE A 569 -62.97 4.17 -21.64
N ASN A 570 -62.49 4.12 -20.40
CA ASN A 570 -63.11 3.40 -19.27
C ASN A 570 -63.13 1.87 -19.38
N GLN A 571 -62.30 1.28 -20.26
CA GLN A 571 -62.19 -0.17 -20.41
C GLN A 571 -61.16 -0.81 -19.46
N ARG A 572 -60.18 -0.02 -18.96
CA ARG A 572 -59.14 -0.49 -18.04
C ARG A 572 -58.83 0.60 -17.01
N TYR A 573 -58.84 0.24 -15.72
CA TYR A 573 -58.55 1.13 -14.61
C TYR A 573 -57.42 0.55 -13.77
N LEU A 574 -56.39 1.35 -13.47
CA LEU A 574 -55.37 0.98 -12.51
C LEU A 574 -55.83 1.42 -11.11
N MET A 575 -56.00 0.46 -10.21
CA MET A 575 -56.35 0.75 -8.81
C MET A 575 -55.09 0.50 -7.96
N TYR A 576 -54.46 1.57 -7.48
CA TYR A 576 -53.31 1.47 -6.58
C TYR A 576 -53.81 1.11 -5.17
N LEU A 577 -53.28 0.02 -4.59
CA LEU A 577 -53.43 -0.31 -3.16
C LEU A 577 -52.24 0.22 -2.36
#